data_AF-A0A1Q9LFN3-F1
#
_entry.id   AF-A0A1Q9LFN3-F1
#
_cell.length_a   1.000
_cell.length_b   1.000
_cell.length_c   1.000
_cell.angle_alpha   90.00
_cell.angle_beta   90.00
_cell.angle_gamma   90.00
#
_symmetry.space_group_name_H-M   'P 1'
#
loop_
_entity.id
_entity.type
_entity.pdbx_description
1 polymer ?
#
loop_
_entity_poly.entity_id
_entity_poly.type
_entity_poly.pdbx_seq_one_letter_code
_entity_poly.pdbx_strand_id
1 'polypeptide(L)'
;MGVETVAAPDAAAPSALRRVARSATTTPGRLSLVWALLLVLTVVTGVVGALAAQDKQDTLDELVTQREPLTSAAQQVFRSLSDADATAASAFLSGGVEPPDLRARYEADIAQAGDALAAASADVGADPVAAAHVSTLSQQLPVYTGLVETARANNRQGFPAGAAYLREASGLMRSKLLTAAEQLYGIDYQRLRAAQDEATAPPWGPLALAAALLLALGAAQRWLTRRTNRLLNVGMLVATGAVVVAAAWSAVVLLLAAGHVDDARRTGSGQADVLVHARINALKARADETLTLVARGDGSGYEQEWRQLAGTLVGGGSLLEQAGGLGGGDEQLRRAEQAARGWADAHTKLRGLDDGGQYEEAVEVATGESATAFAELDDALREAIDAARADFATQTGRAAQATTLLAPGLGALAVVAAAGISAGIRQRLREYR
;
A
#
# COMPACT_ATOMS: atom_id res chain seq x y z
N MET A 1 -49.09 -74.91 -14.83
CA MET A 1 -49.46 -74.17 -16.04
C MET A 1 -49.02 -72.74 -15.83
N GLY A 2 -47.80 -72.43 -16.29
CA GLY A 2 -47.21 -71.10 -16.13
C GLY A 2 -47.46 -70.24 -17.36
N VAL A 3 -47.56 -68.93 -17.14
CA VAL A 3 -47.14 -67.93 -18.12
C VAL A 3 -46.50 -66.79 -17.32
N GLU A 4 -45.18 -66.81 -17.26
CA GLU A 4 -44.33 -65.73 -16.80
C GLU A 4 -44.29 -64.67 -17.93
N THR A 5 -44.87 -63.51 -17.70
CA THR A 5 -44.77 -62.39 -18.65
C THR A 5 -43.40 -61.74 -18.48
N VAL A 6 -42.50 -62.04 -19.41
CA VAL A 6 -41.18 -61.43 -19.55
C VAL A 6 -41.35 -59.93 -19.83
N ALA A 7 -40.91 -59.08 -18.91
CA ALA A 7 -40.75 -57.65 -19.14
C ALA A 7 -39.60 -57.41 -20.14
N ALA A 8 -39.87 -56.65 -21.19
CA ALA A 8 -38.86 -56.20 -22.13
C ALA A 8 -37.87 -55.23 -21.43
N PRO A 9 -36.56 -55.30 -21.69
CA PRO A 9 -35.61 -54.38 -21.09
C PRO A 9 -35.78 -52.97 -21.68
N ASP A 10 -35.83 -51.98 -20.79
CA ASP A 10 -35.78 -50.57 -21.13
C ASP A 10 -34.62 -50.30 -22.09
N ALA A 11 -34.94 -49.81 -23.29
CA ALA A 11 -33.96 -49.33 -24.25
C ALA A 11 -33.27 -48.10 -23.65
N ALA A 12 -32.13 -48.32 -22.99
CA ALA A 12 -31.29 -47.29 -22.43
C ALA A 12 -31.04 -46.19 -23.49
N ALA A 13 -31.57 -44.99 -23.23
CA ALA A 13 -31.39 -43.83 -24.08
C ALA A 13 -29.88 -43.66 -24.37
N PRO A 14 -29.46 -43.51 -25.64
CA PRO A 14 -28.04 -43.42 -25.94
C PRO A 14 -27.47 -42.19 -25.23
N SER A 15 -26.49 -42.44 -24.34
CA SER A 15 -25.76 -41.40 -23.61
C SER A 15 -25.25 -40.34 -24.58
N ALA A 16 -25.29 -39.06 -24.18
CA ALA A 16 -24.89 -37.92 -25.00
C ALA A 16 -23.53 -38.15 -25.70
N LEU A 17 -22.63 -38.87 -25.02
CA LEU A 17 -21.32 -39.30 -25.51
C LEU A 17 -21.37 -40.17 -26.79
N ARG A 18 -22.30 -41.13 -26.90
CA ARG A 18 -22.44 -41.98 -28.11
C ARG A 18 -23.00 -41.21 -29.32
N ARG A 19 -23.84 -40.19 -29.08
CA ARG A 19 -24.35 -39.30 -30.14
C ARG A 19 -23.26 -38.36 -30.67
N VAL A 20 -22.42 -37.82 -29.79
CA VAL A 20 -21.22 -37.05 -30.16
C VAL A 20 -20.24 -37.91 -30.96
N ALA A 21 -20.04 -39.18 -30.57
CA ALA A 21 -19.14 -40.10 -31.28
C ALA A 21 -19.60 -40.45 -32.71
N ARG A 22 -20.90 -40.67 -32.96
CA ARG A 22 -21.44 -40.94 -34.32
C ARG A 22 -21.48 -39.68 -35.21
N SER A 23 -21.64 -38.50 -34.62
CA SER A 23 -21.55 -37.23 -35.34
C SER A 23 -20.15 -37.00 -35.92
N ALA A 24 -19.09 -37.37 -35.17
CA ALA A 24 -17.69 -37.13 -35.53
C ALA A 24 -17.20 -37.89 -36.79
N THR A 25 -17.94 -38.87 -37.31
CA THR A 25 -17.58 -39.61 -38.53
C THR A 25 -18.10 -38.96 -39.82
N THR A 26 -18.99 -37.97 -39.72
CA THR A 26 -19.55 -37.25 -40.88
C THR A 26 -18.94 -35.85 -41.05
N THR A 27 -18.75 -35.39 -42.29
CA THR A 27 -18.22 -34.04 -42.58
C THR A 27 -19.01 -32.91 -41.90
N PRO A 28 -20.36 -32.95 -41.81
CA PRO A 28 -21.14 -31.96 -41.07
C PRO A 28 -20.96 -32.04 -39.55
N GLY A 29 -20.80 -33.24 -38.98
CA GLY A 29 -20.65 -33.39 -37.52
C GLY A 29 -19.29 -32.95 -36.99
N ARG A 30 -18.21 -33.11 -37.77
CA ARG A 30 -16.89 -32.54 -37.43
C ARG A 30 -16.90 -31.01 -37.40
N LEU A 31 -17.62 -30.37 -38.33
CA LEU A 31 -17.86 -28.93 -38.31
C LEU A 31 -18.55 -28.53 -37.00
N SER A 32 -19.70 -29.13 -36.69
CA SER A 32 -20.46 -28.86 -35.46
C SER A 32 -19.64 -28.98 -34.16
N LEU A 33 -18.69 -29.92 -34.10
CA LEU A 33 -17.84 -30.11 -32.93
C LEU A 33 -16.78 -29.00 -32.78
N VAL A 34 -16.10 -28.62 -33.88
CA VAL A 34 -15.19 -27.46 -33.88
C VAL A 34 -15.93 -26.18 -33.49
N TRP A 35 -17.17 -26.04 -33.93
CA TRP A 35 -18.01 -24.89 -33.59
C TRP A 35 -18.40 -24.84 -32.12
N ALA A 36 -18.87 -25.96 -31.57
CA ALA A 36 -19.16 -26.06 -30.15
C ALA A 36 -17.91 -25.74 -29.32
N LEU A 37 -16.74 -26.25 -29.73
CA LEU A 37 -15.47 -25.97 -29.09
C LEU A 37 -15.11 -24.47 -29.13
N LEU A 38 -15.22 -23.81 -30.28
CA LEU A 38 -14.91 -22.37 -30.41
C LEU A 38 -15.86 -21.49 -29.60
N LEU A 39 -17.15 -21.82 -29.56
CA LEU A 39 -18.13 -21.10 -28.74
C LEU A 39 -17.84 -21.28 -27.25
N VAL A 40 -17.59 -22.51 -26.80
CA VAL A 40 -17.20 -22.78 -25.41
C VAL A 40 -15.92 -22.03 -25.05
N LEU A 41 -14.89 -22.09 -25.91
CA LEU A 41 -13.62 -21.41 -25.67
C LEU A 41 -13.79 -19.88 -25.62
N THR A 42 -14.67 -19.31 -26.45
CA THR A 42 -14.98 -17.86 -26.43
C THR A 42 -15.69 -17.46 -25.14
N VAL A 43 -16.69 -18.25 -24.70
CA VAL A 43 -17.41 -17.99 -23.44
C VAL A 43 -16.47 -18.12 -22.26
N VAL A 44 -15.66 -19.19 -22.19
CA VAL A 44 -14.68 -19.39 -21.11
C VAL A 44 -13.66 -18.25 -21.09
N THR A 45 -13.11 -17.86 -22.24
CA THR A 45 -12.14 -16.75 -22.33
C THR A 45 -12.77 -15.43 -21.89
N GLY A 46 -14.00 -15.14 -22.31
CA GLY A 46 -14.72 -13.93 -21.91
C GLY A 46 -15.03 -13.88 -20.42
N VAL A 47 -15.52 -14.97 -19.84
CA VAL A 47 -15.83 -15.07 -18.40
C VAL A 47 -14.56 -14.98 -17.57
N VAL A 48 -13.52 -15.76 -17.88
CA VAL A 48 -12.25 -15.72 -17.14
C VAL A 48 -11.57 -14.36 -17.29
N GLY A 49 -11.61 -13.76 -18.47
CA GLY A 49 -11.09 -12.40 -18.69
C GLY A 49 -11.84 -11.34 -17.89
N ALA A 50 -13.17 -11.41 -17.84
CA ALA A 50 -13.99 -10.48 -17.04
C ALA A 50 -13.77 -10.66 -15.53
N LEU A 51 -13.69 -11.91 -15.05
CA LEU A 51 -13.39 -12.19 -13.64
C LEU A 51 -11.99 -11.69 -13.25
N ALA A 52 -10.99 -11.92 -14.10
CA ALA A 52 -9.64 -11.42 -13.85
C ALA A 52 -9.56 -9.89 -13.89
N ALA A 53 -10.37 -9.23 -14.73
CA ALA A 53 -10.46 -7.77 -14.73
C ALA A 53 -11.14 -7.23 -13.46
N GLN A 54 -12.17 -7.92 -12.96
CA GLN A 54 -12.85 -7.57 -11.71
C GLN A 54 -11.91 -7.75 -10.51
N ASP A 55 -11.25 -8.91 -10.41
CA ASP A 55 -10.26 -9.22 -9.37
C ASP A 55 -9.14 -8.16 -9.32
N LYS A 56 -8.70 -7.70 -10.49
CA LYS A 56 -7.73 -6.61 -10.61
C LYS A 56 -8.26 -5.29 -10.05
N GLN A 57 -9.51 -4.97 -10.35
CA GLN A 57 -10.15 -3.75 -9.85
C GLN A 57 -10.33 -3.82 -8.33
N ASP A 58 -10.79 -4.95 -7.80
CA ASP A 58 -11.00 -5.15 -6.37
C ASP A 58 -9.66 -5.02 -5.60
N THR A 59 -8.57 -5.57 -6.15
CA THR A 59 -7.21 -5.41 -5.60
C THR A 59 -6.78 -3.94 -5.56
N LEU A 60 -7.04 -3.17 -6.63
CA LEU A 60 -6.72 -1.74 -6.69
C LEU A 60 -7.54 -0.91 -5.71
N ASP A 61 -8.82 -1.25 -5.52
CA ASP A 61 -9.69 -0.59 -4.56
C ASP A 61 -9.29 -0.92 -3.10
N GLU A 62 -8.86 -2.16 -2.83
CA GLU A 62 -8.35 -2.59 -1.51
C GLU A 62 -7.09 -1.80 -1.11
N LEU A 63 -6.20 -1.48 -2.08
CA LEU A 63 -5.00 -0.70 -1.82
C LEU A 63 -5.31 0.67 -1.21
N VAL A 64 -6.36 1.35 -1.71
CA VAL A 64 -6.76 2.69 -1.25
C VAL A 64 -7.63 2.63 0.00
N THR A 65 -8.55 1.67 0.06
CA THR A 65 -9.59 1.65 1.10
C THR A 65 -9.17 0.94 2.38
N GLN A 66 -8.17 0.05 2.31
CA GLN A 66 -7.73 -0.76 3.45
C GLN A 66 -6.22 -0.67 3.68
N ARG A 67 -5.39 -0.96 2.67
CA ARG A 67 -3.94 -1.13 2.89
C ARG A 67 -3.21 0.17 3.22
N GLU A 68 -3.53 1.27 2.54
CA GLU A 68 -2.94 2.57 2.84
C GLU A 68 -3.37 3.10 4.22
N PRO A 69 -4.68 3.13 4.59
CA PRO A 69 -5.10 3.58 5.91
C PRO A 69 -4.46 2.80 7.07
N LEU A 70 -4.24 1.49 6.90
CA LEU A 70 -3.60 0.66 7.92
C LEU A 70 -2.11 0.98 8.08
N THR A 71 -1.39 1.09 6.97
CA THR A 71 0.01 1.54 6.97
C THR A 71 0.13 2.93 7.59
N SER A 72 -0.85 3.80 7.31
CA SER A 72 -0.97 5.13 7.91
C SER A 72 -1.22 5.07 9.42
N ALA A 73 -2.12 4.21 9.89
CA ALA A 73 -2.38 4.03 11.32
C ALA A 73 -1.14 3.53 12.08
N ALA A 74 -0.41 2.55 11.55
CA ALA A 74 0.83 2.07 12.16
C ALA A 74 1.89 3.18 12.27
N GLN A 75 2.02 4.00 11.22
CA GLN A 75 2.88 5.18 11.23
C GLN A 75 2.41 6.24 12.23
N GLN A 76 1.10 6.44 12.37
CA GLN A 76 0.51 7.38 13.31
C GLN A 76 0.81 6.99 14.77
N VAL A 77 0.83 5.69 15.09
CA VAL A 77 1.28 5.20 16.41
C VAL A 77 2.69 5.68 16.69
N PHE A 78 3.63 5.42 15.77
CA PHE A 78 5.02 5.86 15.95
C PHE A 78 5.09 7.39 16.13
N ARG A 79 4.45 8.14 15.22
CA ARG A 79 4.42 9.61 15.21
C ARG A 79 3.99 10.15 16.56
N SER A 80 2.82 9.73 17.03
CA SER A 80 2.21 10.28 18.24
C SER A 80 3.01 9.92 19.48
N LEU A 81 3.55 8.70 19.55
CA LEU A 81 4.42 8.30 20.67
C LEU A 81 5.72 9.10 20.72
N SER A 82 6.33 9.37 19.56
CA SER A 82 7.57 10.13 19.49
C SER A 82 7.37 11.61 19.77
N ASP A 83 6.24 12.21 19.32
CA ASP A 83 5.90 13.61 19.65
C ASP A 83 5.53 13.78 21.12
N ALA A 84 4.81 12.81 21.71
CA ALA A 84 4.52 12.79 23.13
C ALA A 84 5.81 12.81 23.98
N ASP A 85 6.84 12.04 23.60
CA ASP A 85 8.11 12.00 24.34
C ASP A 85 8.91 13.29 24.24
N ALA A 86 9.01 13.86 23.04
CA ALA A 86 9.65 15.15 22.82
C ALA A 86 8.92 16.27 23.58
N THR A 87 7.58 16.25 23.57
CA THR A 87 6.74 17.22 24.27
C THR A 87 6.86 17.07 25.79
N ALA A 88 6.87 15.84 26.32
CA ALA A 88 7.06 15.58 27.75
C ALA A 88 8.43 16.07 28.25
N ALA A 89 9.49 15.81 27.47
CA ALA A 89 10.82 16.30 27.78
C ALA A 89 10.89 17.84 27.75
N SER A 90 10.28 18.46 26.73
CA SER A 90 10.27 19.93 26.60
C SER A 90 9.51 20.60 27.75
N ALA A 91 8.34 20.07 28.10
CA ALA A 91 7.54 20.54 29.23
C ALA A 91 8.27 20.40 30.56
N PHE A 92 9.05 19.32 30.73
CA PHE A 92 9.87 19.13 31.91
C PHE A 92 11.00 20.16 32.00
N LEU A 93 11.65 20.45 30.87
CA LEU A 93 12.77 21.38 30.79
C LEU A 93 12.38 22.82 31.15
N SER A 94 11.15 23.24 30.86
CA SER A 94 10.62 24.55 31.29
C SER A 94 10.60 24.75 32.81
N GLY A 95 10.65 23.65 33.60
CA GLY A 95 10.68 23.69 35.06
C GLY A 95 9.34 24.04 35.72
N GLY A 96 9.17 23.63 36.98
CA GLY A 96 8.00 23.99 37.78
C GLY A 96 6.68 23.44 37.22
N VAL A 97 5.68 24.32 37.08
CA VAL A 97 4.39 23.98 36.46
C VAL A 97 4.53 24.08 34.96
N GLU A 98 4.27 22.98 34.26
CA GLU A 98 4.36 22.91 32.81
C GLU A 98 3.44 23.93 32.10
N PRO A 99 3.85 24.43 30.92
CA PRO A 99 2.97 25.23 30.07
C PRO A 99 1.69 24.45 29.68
N PRO A 100 0.50 25.06 29.77
CA PRO A 100 -0.77 24.40 29.44
C PRO A 100 -0.82 23.83 28.02
N ASP A 101 -0.23 24.53 27.05
CA ASP A 101 -0.23 24.11 25.64
C ASP A 101 0.57 22.82 25.42
N LEU A 102 1.73 22.69 26.08
CA LEU A 102 2.54 21.47 26.01
C LEU A 102 1.84 20.30 26.70
N ARG A 103 1.11 20.56 27.80
CA ARG A 103 0.31 19.54 28.46
C ARG A 103 -0.80 19.03 27.54
N ALA A 104 -1.55 19.94 26.92
CA ALA A 104 -2.62 19.61 26.00
C ALA A 104 -2.11 18.82 24.78
N ARG A 105 -0.96 19.22 24.22
CA ARG A 105 -0.31 18.50 23.11
C ARG A 105 0.07 17.07 23.50
N TYR A 106 0.73 16.89 24.64
CA TYR A 106 1.07 15.56 25.15
C TYR A 106 -0.15 14.66 25.33
N GLU A 107 -1.23 15.18 25.94
CA GLU A 107 -2.46 14.41 26.14
C GLU A 107 -3.13 14.04 24.80
N ALA A 108 -3.14 14.96 23.84
CA ALA A 108 -3.65 14.71 22.49
C ALA A 108 -2.82 13.64 21.75
N ASP A 109 -1.49 13.69 21.86
CA ASP A 109 -0.60 12.70 21.25
C ASP A 109 -0.82 11.31 21.85
N ILE A 110 -0.94 11.19 23.17
CA ILE A 110 -1.24 9.90 23.82
C ILE A 110 -2.60 9.36 23.39
N ALA A 111 -3.63 10.21 23.29
CA ALA A 111 -4.94 9.81 22.80
C ALA A 111 -4.87 9.34 21.34
N GLN A 112 -4.20 10.10 20.47
CA GLN A 112 -4.03 9.77 19.06
C GLN A 112 -3.23 8.47 18.85
N ALA A 113 -2.19 8.23 19.68
CA ALA A 113 -1.46 6.97 19.68
C ALA A 113 -2.36 5.79 20.06
N GLY A 114 -3.25 5.98 21.04
CA GLY A 114 -4.23 4.96 21.45
C GLY A 114 -5.24 4.62 20.34
N ASP A 115 -5.80 5.64 19.69
CA ASP A 115 -6.74 5.47 18.58
C ASP A 115 -6.07 4.78 17.38
N ALA A 116 -4.86 5.22 17.02
CA ALA A 116 -4.08 4.63 15.94
C ALA A 116 -3.69 3.17 16.26
N LEU A 117 -3.35 2.88 17.52
CA LEU A 117 -3.04 1.51 17.96
C LEU A 117 -4.28 0.62 17.88
N ALA A 118 -5.46 1.13 18.24
CA ALA A 118 -6.72 0.38 18.10
C ALA A 118 -7.03 0.08 16.62
N ALA A 119 -6.83 1.05 15.73
CA ALA A 119 -6.99 0.86 14.29
C ALA A 119 -5.99 -0.15 13.71
N ALA A 120 -4.71 -0.04 14.06
CA ALA A 120 -3.68 -0.99 13.64
C ALA A 120 -3.94 -2.40 14.19
N SER A 121 -4.48 -2.51 15.40
CA SER A 121 -4.84 -3.79 16.03
C SER A 121 -5.93 -4.56 15.28
N ALA A 122 -6.79 -3.86 14.54
CA ALA A 122 -7.93 -4.47 13.84
C ALA A 122 -7.51 -5.36 12.65
N ASP A 123 -6.35 -5.10 12.03
CA ASP A 123 -5.86 -5.84 10.85
C ASP A 123 -4.60 -6.68 11.12
N VAL A 124 -4.21 -6.84 12.39
CA VAL A 124 -3.09 -7.72 12.78
C VAL A 124 -3.26 -9.14 12.23
N GLY A 125 -4.51 -9.56 11.99
CA GLY A 125 -4.84 -10.84 11.37
C GLY A 125 -4.33 -12.01 12.21
N ALA A 126 -3.87 -13.07 11.53
CA ALA A 126 -3.22 -14.22 12.16
C ALA A 126 -1.69 -14.09 12.25
N ASP A 127 -1.13 -12.89 12.04
CA ASP A 127 0.31 -12.68 12.08
C ASP A 127 0.80 -12.58 13.54
N PRO A 128 1.51 -13.60 14.04
CA PRO A 128 1.95 -13.62 15.43
C PRO A 128 3.00 -12.54 15.74
N VAL A 129 3.74 -12.06 14.73
CA VAL A 129 4.78 -11.05 14.91
C VAL A 129 4.16 -9.67 15.09
N ALA A 130 3.24 -9.29 14.21
CA ALA A 130 2.48 -8.04 14.36
C ALA A 130 1.71 -8.01 15.69
N ALA A 131 1.10 -9.13 16.09
CA ALA A 131 0.40 -9.26 17.36
C ALA A 131 1.32 -9.03 18.58
N ALA A 132 2.58 -9.50 18.52
CA ALA A 132 3.55 -9.30 19.59
C ALA A 132 3.93 -7.82 19.74
N HIS A 133 4.07 -7.08 18.63
CA HIS A 133 4.36 -5.64 18.68
C HIS A 133 3.19 -4.83 19.23
N VAL A 134 1.96 -5.11 18.77
CA VAL A 134 0.74 -4.50 19.32
C VAL A 134 0.58 -4.80 20.82
N SER A 135 0.88 -6.02 21.24
CA SER A 135 0.86 -6.40 22.66
C SER A 135 1.89 -5.61 23.47
N THR A 136 3.10 -5.44 22.93
CA THR A 136 4.15 -4.63 23.56
C THR A 136 3.70 -3.18 23.71
N LEU A 137 3.15 -2.57 22.65
CA LEU A 137 2.63 -1.20 22.68
C LEU A 137 1.53 -1.03 23.73
N SER A 138 0.55 -1.93 23.71
CA SER A 138 -0.59 -1.93 24.66
C SER A 138 -0.17 -2.07 26.12
N GLN A 139 0.86 -2.88 26.40
CA GLN A 139 1.34 -3.12 27.76
C GLN A 139 2.25 -2.01 28.28
N GLN A 140 3.10 -1.46 27.42
CA GLN A 140 4.14 -0.51 27.84
C GLN A 140 3.66 0.94 27.81
N LEU A 141 2.64 1.28 27.02
CA LEU A 141 2.12 2.65 26.95
C LEU A 141 1.58 3.16 28.30
N PRO A 142 0.81 2.39 29.09
CA PRO A 142 0.40 2.82 30.43
C PRO A 142 1.57 2.96 31.41
N VAL A 143 2.63 2.16 31.27
CA VAL A 143 3.83 2.26 32.11
C VAL A 143 4.57 3.56 31.80
N TYR A 144 4.74 3.87 30.50
CA TYR A 144 5.29 5.14 30.04
C TYR A 144 4.56 6.35 30.63
N THR A 145 3.23 6.40 30.46
CA THR A 145 2.46 7.55 30.93
C THR A 145 2.54 7.69 32.44
N GLY A 146 2.53 6.58 33.20
CA GLY A 146 2.73 6.58 34.65
C GLY A 146 4.09 7.17 35.08
N LEU A 147 5.17 6.86 34.36
CA LEU A 147 6.50 7.42 34.62
C LEU A 147 6.55 8.93 34.31
N VAL A 148 5.95 9.38 33.21
CA VAL A 148 5.86 10.81 32.85
C VAL A 148 5.08 11.60 33.90
N GLU A 149 3.93 11.08 34.36
CA GLU A 149 3.15 11.73 35.42
C GLU A 149 3.94 11.81 36.74
N THR A 150 4.70 10.75 37.07
CA THR A 150 5.58 10.74 38.24
C THR A 150 6.72 11.77 38.12
N ALA A 151 7.34 11.85 36.93
CA ALA A 151 8.36 12.84 36.63
C ALA A 151 7.82 14.27 36.81
N ARG A 152 6.64 14.56 36.25
CA ARG A 152 5.94 15.84 36.37
C ARG A 152 5.64 16.20 37.82
N ALA A 153 5.09 15.29 38.60
CA ALA A 153 4.75 15.55 40.00
C ALA A 153 5.99 15.92 40.84
N ASN A 154 7.13 15.31 40.53
CA ASN A 154 8.41 15.66 41.14
C ASN A 154 8.96 16.99 40.61
N ASN A 155 8.83 17.28 39.31
CA ASN A 155 9.27 18.54 38.70
C ASN A 155 8.56 19.76 39.32
N ARG A 156 7.25 19.65 39.54
CA ARG A 156 6.44 20.68 40.21
C ARG A 156 6.90 20.98 41.65
N GLN A 157 7.52 20.00 42.31
CA GLN A 157 8.08 20.14 43.65
C GLN A 157 9.57 20.53 43.65
N GLY A 158 10.19 20.63 42.46
CA GLY A 158 11.63 20.89 42.32
C GLY A 158 12.51 19.70 42.73
N PHE A 159 11.96 18.49 42.82
CA PHE A 159 12.73 17.32 43.24
C PHE A 159 13.58 16.75 42.09
N PRO A 160 14.89 16.54 42.30
CA PRO A 160 15.78 15.98 41.28
C PRO A 160 15.34 14.61 40.74
N ALA A 161 14.59 13.85 41.55
CA ALA A 161 14.02 12.56 41.15
C ALA A 161 13.14 12.65 39.89
N GLY A 162 12.54 13.82 39.60
CA GLY A 162 11.74 14.01 38.38
C GLY A 162 12.54 13.75 37.10
N ALA A 163 13.80 14.20 37.06
CA ALA A 163 14.66 14.01 35.89
C ALA A 163 15.02 12.53 35.69
N ALA A 164 15.17 11.76 36.78
CA ALA A 164 15.41 10.32 36.71
C ALA A 164 14.19 9.58 36.12
N TYR A 165 12.98 9.87 36.61
CA TYR A 165 11.76 9.27 36.07
C TYR A 165 11.51 9.64 34.61
N LEU A 166 11.80 10.88 34.20
CA LEU A 166 11.68 11.28 32.80
C LEU A 166 12.66 10.53 31.90
N ARG A 167 13.93 10.40 32.32
CA ARG A 167 14.93 9.61 31.56
C ARG A 167 14.52 8.14 31.47
N GLU A 168 13.96 7.57 32.52
CA GLU A 168 13.43 6.20 32.51
C GLU A 168 12.23 6.07 31.54
N ALA A 169 11.30 7.02 31.58
CA ALA A 169 10.16 7.07 30.66
C ALA A 169 10.62 7.12 29.20
N SER A 170 11.53 8.05 28.86
CA SER A 170 12.05 8.18 27.49
C SER A 170 12.92 6.98 27.08
N GLY A 171 13.64 6.37 28.03
CA GLY A 171 14.34 5.11 27.79
C GLY A 171 13.39 3.97 27.41
N LEU A 172 12.27 3.84 28.11
CA LEU A 172 11.20 2.87 27.78
C LEU A 172 10.52 3.21 26.44
N MET A 173 10.27 4.50 26.18
CA MET A 173 9.72 4.96 24.91
C MET A 173 10.59 4.52 23.74
N ARG A 174 11.89 4.86 23.76
CA ARG A 174 12.82 4.54 22.67
C ARG A 174 13.05 3.04 22.51
N SER A 175 13.36 2.35 23.60
CA SER A 175 13.78 0.94 23.55
C SER A 175 12.65 -0.06 23.36
N LYS A 176 11.40 0.28 23.73
CA LYS A 176 10.25 -0.63 23.64
C LYS A 176 9.18 -0.10 22.70
N LEU A 177 8.64 1.09 22.99
CA LEU A 177 7.46 1.60 22.29
C LEU A 177 7.76 1.97 20.84
N LEU A 178 8.72 2.87 20.61
CA LEU A 178 9.11 3.29 19.26
C LEU A 178 9.66 2.13 18.45
N THR A 179 10.49 1.27 19.05
CA THR A 179 10.98 0.06 18.38
C THR A 179 9.84 -0.86 17.94
N ALA A 180 8.84 -1.10 18.80
CA ALA A 180 7.68 -1.91 18.42
C ALA A 180 6.80 -1.25 17.35
N ALA A 181 6.60 0.07 17.43
CA ALA A 181 5.85 0.82 16.42
C ALA A 181 6.54 0.83 15.05
N GLU A 182 7.88 0.95 15.03
CA GLU A 182 8.69 0.91 13.81
C GLU A 182 8.62 -0.47 13.13
N GLN A 183 8.70 -1.54 13.92
CA GLN A 183 8.54 -2.91 13.39
C GLN A 183 7.12 -3.17 12.87
N LEU A 184 6.09 -2.68 13.57
CA LEU A 184 4.70 -2.80 13.12
C LEU A 184 4.49 -2.06 11.78
N TYR A 185 4.98 -0.83 11.68
CA TYR A 185 4.97 -0.06 10.43
C TYR A 185 5.69 -0.81 9.30
N GLY A 186 6.87 -1.36 9.56
CA GLY A 186 7.62 -2.13 8.57
C GLY A 186 6.85 -3.34 8.04
N ILE A 187 6.13 -4.06 8.90
CA ILE A 187 5.28 -5.20 8.49
C ILE A 187 4.16 -4.73 7.55
N ASP A 188 3.42 -3.69 7.94
CA ASP A 188 2.30 -3.19 7.14
C ASP A 188 2.75 -2.60 5.81
N TYR A 189 3.90 -1.92 5.81
CA TYR A 189 4.52 -1.40 4.59
C TYR A 189 4.94 -2.51 3.62
N GLN A 190 5.48 -3.63 4.11
CA GLN A 190 5.79 -4.78 3.26
C GLN A 190 4.53 -5.43 2.68
N ARG A 191 3.44 -5.50 3.45
CA ARG A 191 2.14 -5.98 2.96
C ARG A 191 1.57 -5.05 1.88
N LEU A 192 1.68 -3.74 2.06
CA LEU A 192 1.31 -2.76 1.04
C LEU A 192 2.12 -2.99 -0.25
N ARG A 193 3.45 -3.14 -0.15
CA ARG A 193 4.30 -3.43 -1.32
C ARG A 193 3.91 -4.73 -2.02
N ALA A 194 3.65 -5.81 -1.26
CA ALA A 194 3.23 -7.09 -1.82
C ALA A 194 1.87 -6.98 -2.56
N ALA A 195 0.90 -6.26 -1.98
CA ALA A 195 -0.38 -6.01 -2.63
C ALA A 195 -0.21 -5.16 -3.91
N GLN A 196 0.69 -4.18 -3.89
CA GLN A 196 1.03 -3.43 -5.11
C GLN A 196 1.66 -4.36 -6.16
N ASP A 197 2.56 -5.27 -5.79
CA ASP A 197 3.19 -6.26 -6.68
C ASP A 197 2.16 -7.12 -7.39
N GLU A 198 1.22 -7.67 -6.64
CA GLU A 198 0.05 -8.39 -7.14
C GLU A 198 -0.81 -7.53 -8.08
N ALA A 199 -1.04 -6.26 -7.71
CA ALA A 199 -1.74 -5.29 -8.55
C ALA A 199 -0.98 -4.92 -9.84
N THR A 200 0.29 -5.26 -10.00
CA THR A 200 1.04 -5.09 -11.28
C THR A 200 1.31 -6.39 -12.03
N ALA A 201 1.06 -7.54 -11.41
CA ALA A 201 1.35 -8.84 -12.00
C ALA A 201 0.54 -9.06 -13.31
N PRO A 202 1.18 -9.60 -14.38
CA PRO A 202 0.49 -9.94 -15.62
C PRO A 202 -0.55 -11.05 -15.40
N PRO A 203 -1.76 -10.95 -15.97
CA PRO A 203 -2.78 -11.98 -15.86
C PRO A 203 -2.50 -13.13 -16.84
N TRP A 204 -1.54 -13.99 -16.51
CA TRP A 204 -1.09 -15.10 -17.37
C TRP A 204 -2.22 -16.05 -17.80
N GLY A 205 -3.19 -16.32 -16.91
CA GLY A 205 -4.34 -17.18 -17.19
C GLY A 205 -5.20 -16.68 -18.37
N PRO A 206 -5.81 -15.47 -18.26
CA PRO A 206 -6.53 -14.84 -19.37
C PRO A 206 -5.71 -14.69 -20.65
N LEU A 207 -4.42 -14.33 -20.55
CA LEU A 207 -3.53 -14.22 -21.71
C LEU A 207 -3.35 -15.56 -22.45
N ALA A 208 -3.15 -16.65 -21.71
CA ALA A 208 -3.03 -17.99 -22.28
C ALA A 208 -4.33 -18.45 -22.97
N LEU A 209 -5.49 -18.16 -22.36
CA LEU A 209 -6.80 -18.46 -22.95
C LEU A 209 -7.06 -17.65 -24.23
N ALA A 210 -6.75 -16.35 -24.21
CA ALA A 210 -6.88 -15.50 -25.40
C ALA A 210 -5.97 -15.97 -26.54
N ALA A 211 -4.73 -16.33 -26.24
CA ALA A 211 -3.81 -16.90 -27.22
C ALA A 211 -4.32 -18.25 -27.79
N ALA A 212 -4.81 -19.14 -26.94
CA ALA A 212 -5.41 -20.41 -27.36
C ALA A 212 -6.64 -20.20 -28.26
N LEU A 213 -7.50 -19.23 -27.93
CA LEU A 213 -8.66 -18.87 -28.74
C LEU A 213 -8.27 -18.32 -30.12
N LEU A 214 -7.28 -17.43 -30.20
CA LEU A 214 -6.77 -16.90 -31.46
C LEU A 214 -6.15 -18.01 -32.33
N LEU A 215 -5.37 -18.91 -31.73
CA LEU A 215 -4.82 -20.09 -32.43
C LEU A 215 -5.92 -21.01 -32.96
N ALA A 216 -6.96 -21.26 -32.15
CA ALA A 216 -8.10 -22.09 -32.56
C ALA A 216 -8.90 -21.45 -33.70
N LEU A 217 -9.15 -20.14 -33.65
CA LEU A 217 -9.81 -19.39 -34.72
C LEU A 217 -8.99 -19.42 -36.02
N GLY A 218 -7.68 -19.19 -35.93
CA GLY A 218 -6.78 -19.24 -37.09
C GLY A 218 -6.67 -20.65 -37.70
N ALA A 219 -6.61 -21.69 -36.86
CA ALA A 219 -6.62 -23.08 -37.31
C ALA A 219 -7.95 -23.44 -38.01
N ALA A 220 -9.09 -23.02 -37.44
CA ALA A 220 -10.41 -23.23 -38.03
C ALA A 220 -10.57 -22.51 -39.38
N GLN A 221 -10.11 -21.25 -39.47
CA GLN A 221 -10.09 -20.49 -40.72
C GLN A 221 -9.22 -21.18 -41.77
N ARG A 222 -7.97 -21.56 -41.43
CA ARG A 222 -7.05 -22.24 -42.35
C ARG A 222 -7.59 -23.58 -42.83
N TRP A 223 -8.22 -24.35 -41.95
CA TRP A 223 -8.86 -25.62 -42.31
C TRP A 223 -10.05 -25.41 -43.27
N LEU A 224 -10.87 -24.38 -43.03
CA LEU A 224 -12.00 -24.05 -43.89
C LEU A 224 -11.55 -23.54 -45.27
N THR A 225 -10.51 -22.69 -45.33
CA THR A 225 -9.95 -22.18 -46.59
C THR A 225 -9.36 -23.31 -47.42
N ARG A 226 -8.59 -24.22 -46.81
CA ARG A 226 -8.00 -25.39 -47.51
C ARG A 226 -9.05 -26.35 -48.06
N ARG A 227 -10.20 -26.47 -47.40
CA ARG A 227 -11.25 -27.42 -47.82
C ARG A 227 -12.27 -26.83 -48.78
N THR A 228 -12.49 -25.52 -48.76
CA THR A 228 -13.55 -24.87 -49.54
C THR A 228 -13.04 -23.88 -50.61
N ASN A 229 -11.73 -23.65 -50.71
CA ASN A 229 -11.08 -22.70 -51.64
C ASN A 229 -11.65 -21.26 -51.63
N ARG A 230 -12.46 -20.90 -50.64
CA ARG A 230 -12.98 -19.53 -50.43
C ARG A 230 -12.18 -18.85 -49.33
N LEU A 231 -11.67 -17.65 -49.63
CA LEU A 231 -10.64 -17.00 -48.84
C LEU A 231 -11.14 -16.36 -47.53
N LEU A 232 -12.41 -15.91 -47.42
CA LEU A 232 -12.87 -15.14 -46.25
C LEU A 232 -14.29 -15.50 -45.79
N ASN A 233 -14.45 -15.88 -44.52
CA ASN A 233 -15.74 -15.99 -43.83
C ASN A 233 -15.90 -14.75 -42.94
N VAL A 234 -16.81 -13.84 -43.32
CA VAL A 234 -17.01 -12.55 -42.65
C VAL A 234 -17.31 -12.73 -41.15
N GLY A 235 -18.10 -13.72 -40.76
CA GLY A 235 -18.41 -13.97 -39.35
C GLY A 235 -17.18 -14.38 -38.52
N MET A 236 -16.30 -15.19 -39.09
CA MET A 236 -15.03 -15.58 -38.44
C MET A 236 -14.03 -14.42 -38.36
N LEU A 237 -14.03 -13.53 -39.35
CA LEU A 237 -13.22 -12.31 -39.31
C LEU A 237 -13.71 -11.36 -38.22
N VAL A 238 -15.03 -11.17 -38.09
CA VAL A 238 -15.63 -10.38 -37.00
C VAL A 238 -15.25 -10.96 -35.64
N ALA A 239 -15.32 -12.29 -35.48
CA ALA A 239 -14.92 -12.94 -34.23
C ALA A 239 -13.42 -12.77 -33.92
N THR A 240 -12.56 -12.96 -34.92
CA THR A 240 -11.11 -12.75 -34.75
C THR A 240 -10.81 -11.30 -34.42
N GLY A 241 -11.43 -10.35 -35.12
CA GLY A 241 -11.30 -8.93 -34.85
C GLY A 241 -11.74 -8.55 -33.44
N ALA A 242 -12.87 -9.08 -32.97
CA ALA A 242 -13.35 -8.85 -31.60
C ALA A 242 -12.36 -9.35 -30.54
N VAL A 243 -11.78 -10.54 -30.72
CA VAL A 243 -10.78 -11.10 -29.79
C VAL A 243 -9.47 -10.30 -29.84
N VAL A 244 -9.02 -9.88 -31.02
CA VAL A 244 -7.82 -9.03 -31.17
C VAL A 244 -8.02 -7.66 -30.53
N VAL A 245 -9.19 -7.03 -30.74
CA VAL A 245 -9.54 -5.75 -30.09
C VAL A 245 -9.61 -5.93 -28.58
N ALA A 246 -10.22 -7.00 -28.07
CA ALA A 246 -10.26 -7.30 -26.64
C ALA A 246 -8.85 -7.43 -26.06
N ALA A 247 -7.97 -8.23 -26.69
CA ALA A 247 -6.61 -8.43 -26.22
C ALA A 247 -5.77 -7.14 -26.26
N ALA A 248 -5.85 -6.37 -27.35
CA ALA A 248 -5.12 -5.11 -27.50
C ALA A 248 -5.61 -4.06 -26.48
N TRP A 249 -6.93 -3.93 -26.31
CA TRP A 249 -7.50 -3.00 -25.34
C TRP A 249 -7.14 -3.38 -23.91
N SER A 250 -7.25 -4.65 -23.52
CA SER A 250 -6.80 -5.12 -22.21
C SER A 250 -5.31 -4.86 -21.98
N ALA A 251 -4.46 -5.11 -22.98
CA ALA A 251 -3.04 -4.82 -22.86
C ALA A 251 -2.77 -3.34 -22.60
N VAL A 252 -3.42 -2.44 -23.34
CA VAL A 252 -3.28 -0.98 -23.15
C VAL A 252 -3.75 -0.56 -21.75
N VAL A 253 -4.93 -1.00 -21.31
CA VAL A 253 -5.46 -0.63 -19.99
C VAL A 253 -4.58 -1.17 -18.86
N LEU A 254 -4.12 -2.42 -18.96
CA LEU A 254 -3.25 -3.01 -17.94
C LEU A 254 -1.88 -2.32 -17.88
N LEU A 255 -1.33 -1.88 -19.02
CA LEU A 255 -0.09 -1.10 -19.04
C LEU A 255 -0.27 0.29 -18.42
N LEU A 256 -1.40 0.96 -18.70
CA LEU A 256 -1.72 2.24 -18.07
C LEU A 256 -1.92 2.09 -16.56
N ALA A 257 -2.69 1.09 -16.12
CA ALA A 257 -2.89 0.80 -14.71
C ALA A 257 -1.58 0.45 -14.00
N ALA A 258 -0.73 -0.37 -14.63
CA ALA A 258 0.60 -0.70 -14.09
C ALA A 258 1.49 0.53 -13.97
N GLY A 259 1.47 1.44 -14.96
CA GLY A 259 2.19 2.72 -14.88
C GLY A 259 1.73 3.59 -13.72
N HIS A 260 0.41 3.73 -13.51
CA HIS A 260 -0.13 4.46 -12.37
C HIS A 260 0.23 3.82 -11.02
N VAL A 261 0.18 2.48 -10.90
CA VAL A 261 0.60 1.80 -9.66
C VAL A 261 2.11 1.96 -9.42
N ASP A 262 2.92 1.95 -10.47
CA ASP A 262 4.36 2.15 -10.40
C ASP A 262 4.73 3.60 -10.02
N ASP A 263 4.00 4.59 -10.51
CA ASP A 263 4.09 5.97 -10.03
C ASP A 263 3.66 6.05 -8.55
N ALA A 264 2.50 5.48 -8.20
CA ALA A 264 2.01 5.42 -6.81
C ALA A 264 3.05 4.80 -5.85
N ARG A 265 3.86 3.84 -6.32
CA ARG A 265 4.96 3.25 -5.54
C ARG A 265 6.13 4.20 -5.38
N ARG A 266 6.56 4.89 -6.44
CA ARG A 266 7.75 5.75 -6.37
C ARG A 266 7.45 7.06 -5.68
N THR A 267 6.54 7.85 -6.24
CA THR A 267 6.21 9.21 -5.79
C THR A 267 5.23 9.21 -4.61
N GLY A 268 4.46 8.13 -4.45
CA GLY A 268 3.54 7.97 -3.34
C GLY A 268 4.15 7.24 -2.14
N SER A 269 3.96 5.91 -2.07
CA SER A 269 4.32 5.10 -0.89
C SER A 269 5.82 5.05 -0.62
N GLY A 270 6.67 5.10 -1.65
CA GLY A 270 8.13 5.16 -1.53
C GLY A 270 8.63 6.49 -0.96
N GLN A 271 8.16 7.61 -1.52
CA GLN A 271 8.51 8.94 -1.00
C GLN A 271 8.00 9.13 0.44
N ALA A 272 6.75 8.72 0.71
CA ALA A 272 6.17 8.78 2.05
C ALA A 272 7.01 7.98 3.07
N ASP A 273 7.47 6.77 2.72
CA ASP A 273 8.32 5.94 3.58
C ASP A 273 9.62 6.65 3.98
N VAL A 274 10.32 7.24 3.01
CA VAL A 274 11.57 7.99 3.28
C VAL A 274 11.30 9.22 4.16
N LEU A 275 10.23 9.97 3.89
CA LEU A 275 9.85 11.15 4.68
C LEU A 275 9.41 10.78 6.10
N VAL A 276 8.73 9.64 6.26
CA VAL A 276 8.38 9.09 7.57
C VAL A 276 9.65 8.83 8.36
N HIS A 277 10.64 8.13 7.80
CA HIS A 277 11.92 7.89 8.48
C HIS A 277 12.66 9.20 8.81
N ALA A 278 12.62 10.21 7.93
CA ALA A 278 13.19 11.52 8.21
C ALA A 278 12.52 12.16 9.45
N ARG A 279 11.19 12.12 9.49
CA ARG A 279 10.42 12.66 10.61
C ARG A 279 10.62 11.88 11.91
N ILE A 280 10.75 10.56 11.84
CA ILE A 280 11.13 9.71 12.97
C ILE A 280 12.47 10.16 13.54
N ASN A 281 13.49 10.32 12.69
CA ASN A 281 14.82 10.73 13.12
C ASN A 281 14.83 12.14 13.70
N ALA A 282 14.04 13.06 13.13
CA ALA A 282 13.89 14.41 13.65
C ALA A 282 13.29 14.41 15.08
N LEU A 283 12.22 13.64 15.30
CA LEU A 283 11.58 13.55 16.62
C LEU A 283 12.49 12.90 17.67
N LYS A 284 13.20 11.81 17.31
CA LYS A 284 14.23 11.19 18.19
C LYS A 284 15.31 12.20 18.57
N ALA A 285 15.86 12.91 17.58
CA ALA A 285 16.88 13.93 17.81
C ALA A 285 16.34 15.08 18.67
N ARG A 286 15.09 15.53 18.49
CA ARG A 286 14.51 16.57 19.37
C ARG A 286 14.40 16.12 20.82
N ALA A 287 14.07 14.86 21.06
CA ALA A 287 14.09 14.29 22.41
C ALA A 287 15.52 14.30 22.98
N ASP A 288 16.52 13.90 22.19
CA ASP A 288 17.92 13.89 22.61
C ASP A 288 18.47 15.28 22.93
N GLU A 289 18.17 16.29 22.09
CA GLU A 289 18.53 17.69 22.34
C GLU A 289 18.01 18.15 23.71
N THR A 290 16.76 17.81 24.01
CA THR A 290 16.11 18.21 25.27
C THR A 290 16.68 17.42 26.46
N LEU A 291 16.88 16.11 26.29
CA LEU A 291 17.41 15.24 27.34
C LEU A 291 18.88 15.52 27.67
N THR A 292 19.64 16.05 26.72
CA THR A 292 21.01 16.54 26.94
C THR A 292 21.03 17.58 28.06
N LEU A 293 20.09 18.53 28.03
CA LEU A 293 19.96 19.57 29.06
C LEU A 293 19.35 19.02 30.36
N VAL A 294 18.36 18.13 30.27
CA VAL A 294 17.76 17.47 31.46
C VAL A 294 18.79 16.66 32.24
N ALA A 295 19.75 16.02 31.56
CA ALA A 295 20.78 15.19 32.17
C ALA A 295 21.87 15.97 32.93
N ARG A 296 21.88 17.31 32.87
CA ARG A 296 22.75 18.23 33.65
C ARG A 296 24.19 17.72 33.86
N GLY A 297 24.90 17.46 32.76
CA GLY A 297 26.30 17.02 32.76
C GLY A 297 26.51 15.55 32.35
N ASP A 298 25.45 14.74 32.26
CA ASP A 298 25.48 13.36 31.75
C ASP A 298 24.83 13.24 30.35
N GLY A 299 24.83 14.33 29.57
CA GLY A 299 24.14 14.44 28.28
C GLY A 299 24.92 13.96 27.06
N SER A 300 26.18 13.53 27.22
CA SER A 300 27.09 13.25 26.09
C SER A 300 26.61 12.14 25.15
N GLY A 301 25.85 11.16 25.65
CA GLY A 301 25.26 10.10 24.83
C GLY A 301 24.15 10.63 23.93
N TYR A 302 23.27 11.50 24.47
CA TYR A 302 22.19 12.13 23.71
C TYR A 302 22.74 13.06 22.63
N GLU A 303 23.79 13.82 22.92
CA GLU A 303 24.46 14.66 21.92
C GLU A 303 25.04 13.84 20.75
N GLN A 304 25.62 12.66 21.03
CA GLN A 304 26.14 11.78 19.98
C GLN A 304 25.02 11.23 19.09
N GLU A 305 23.91 10.80 19.70
CA GLU A 305 22.74 10.29 18.99
C GLU A 305 22.08 11.40 18.15
N TRP A 306 21.97 12.62 18.70
CA TRP A 306 21.49 13.80 17.97
C TRP A 306 22.29 14.03 16.69
N ARG A 307 23.63 14.05 16.77
CA ARG A 307 24.50 14.27 15.61
C ARG A 307 24.32 13.19 14.54
N GLN A 308 24.19 11.93 14.96
CA GLN A 308 23.96 10.82 14.05
C GLN A 308 22.62 10.99 13.32
N LEU A 309 21.55 11.30 14.05
CA LEU A 309 20.21 11.47 13.49
C LEU A 309 20.11 12.72 12.61
N ALA A 310 20.61 13.88 13.07
CA ALA A 310 20.63 15.12 12.31
C ALA A 310 21.44 15.00 11.00
N GLY A 311 22.53 14.22 11.00
CA GLY A 311 23.28 13.89 9.80
C GLY A 311 22.49 13.09 8.75
N THR A 312 21.39 12.42 9.14
CA THR A 312 20.48 11.79 8.18
C THR A 312 19.49 12.77 7.55
N LEU A 313 19.32 13.96 8.13
CA LEU A 313 18.37 14.99 7.69
C LEU A 313 19.04 16.09 6.88
N VAL A 314 20.29 16.42 7.21
CA VAL A 314 21.05 17.51 6.60
C VAL A 314 22.33 16.97 5.96
N GLY A 315 22.56 17.33 4.69
CA GLY A 315 23.76 16.98 3.95
C GLY A 315 23.49 16.12 2.71
N GLY A 316 24.57 15.77 2.01
CA GLY A 316 24.51 14.94 0.82
C GLY A 316 24.12 13.50 1.14
N GLY A 317 23.14 12.96 0.41
CA GLY A 317 22.55 11.64 0.67
C GLY A 317 21.56 11.61 1.83
N SER A 318 21.14 12.76 2.35
CA SER A 318 20.11 12.84 3.40
C SER A 318 18.79 12.21 2.96
N LEU A 319 17.96 11.83 3.94
CA LEU A 319 16.61 11.29 3.67
C LEU A 319 15.75 12.31 2.91
N LEU A 320 15.92 13.61 3.17
CA LEU A 320 15.21 14.66 2.43
C LEU A 320 15.63 14.70 0.96
N GLU A 321 16.93 14.61 0.67
CA GLU A 321 17.43 14.53 -0.71
C GLU A 321 16.95 13.24 -1.42
N GLN A 322 16.96 12.10 -0.72
CA GLN A 322 16.44 10.84 -1.24
C GLN A 322 14.95 10.92 -1.58
N ALA A 323 14.14 11.54 -0.70
CA ALA A 323 12.73 11.79 -0.96
C ALA A 323 12.51 12.67 -2.20
N GLY A 324 13.38 13.67 -2.41
CA GLY A 324 13.36 14.53 -3.61
C GLY A 324 13.72 13.82 -4.90
N GLY A 325 14.49 12.73 -4.81
CA GLY A 325 14.80 11.86 -5.95
C GLY A 325 13.64 10.91 -6.32
N LEU A 326 12.74 10.61 -5.38
CA LEU A 326 11.58 9.73 -5.59
C LEU A 326 10.35 10.48 -6.10
N GLY A 327 10.16 11.70 -5.63
CA GLY A 327 9.12 12.63 -6.08
C GLY A 327 9.70 14.04 -6.14
N GLY A 328 9.50 14.74 -7.26
CA GLY A 328 10.25 15.95 -7.56
C GLY A 328 9.86 17.14 -6.68
N GLY A 329 10.86 17.83 -6.12
CA GLY A 329 10.92 19.30 -5.96
C GLY A 329 9.78 20.05 -5.26
N ASP A 330 8.88 19.34 -4.57
CA ASP A 330 7.71 19.91 -3.92
C ASP A 330 8.10 21.03 -2.96
N GLU A 331 7.26 22.06 -2.89
CA GLU A 331 7.44 23.20 -2.00
C GLU A 331 7.63 22.75 -0.54
N GLN A 332 6.86 21.74 -0.15
CA GLN A 332 6.88 21.13 1.17
C GLN A 332 8.24 20.48 1.48
N LEU A 333 8.84 19.78 0.51
CA LEU A 333 10.15 19.15 0.69
C LEU A 333 11.26 20.19 0.82
N ARG A 334 11.24 21.22 -0.03
CA ARG A 334 12.21 22.33 0.06
C ARG A 334 12.09 23.09 1.38
N ARG A 335 10.86 23.26 1.86
CA ARG A 335 10.59 23.84 3.18
C ARG A 335 11.16 22.95 4.30
N ALA A 336 10.98 21.63 4.22
CA ALA A 336 11.55 20.68 5.19
C ALA A 336 13.09 20.72 5.19
N GLU A 337 13.74 20.77 4.02
CA GLU A 337 15.19 20.91 3.93
C GLU A 337 15.71 22.20 4.55
N GLN A 338 15.02 23.32 4.31
CA GLN A 338 15.38 24.61 4.88
C GLN A 338 15.18 24.63 6.40
N ALA A 339 14.04 24.11 6.88
CA ALA A 339 13.75 24.00 8.31
C ALA A 339 14.72 23.07 9.04
N ALA A 340 15.13 21.96 8.42
CA ALA A 340 16.12 21.05 8.99
C ALA A 340 17.48 21.74 9.22
N ARG A 341 17.92 22.58 8.27
CA ARG A 341 19.14 23.38 8.42
C ARG A 341 18.98 24.44 9.51
N GLY A 342 17.86 25.16 9.52
CA GLY A 342 17.57 26.16 10.55
C GLY A 342 17.57 25.57 11.96
N TRP A 343 16.98 24.37 12.13
CA TRP A 343 17.01 23.67 13.40
C TRP A 343 18.42 23.20 13.80
N ALA A 344 19.21 22.68 12.85
CA ALA A 344 20.61 22.30 13.11
C ALA A 344 21.49 23.50 13.53
N ASP A 345 21.25 24.68 12.96
CA ASP A 345 21.92 25.92 13.33
C ASP A 345 21.52 26.36 14.76
N ALA A 346 20.23 26.29 15.10
CA ALA A 346 19.72 26.58 16.44
C ALA A 346 20.29 25.60 17.48
N HIS A 347 20.42 24.32 17.14
CA HIS A 347 21.06 23.32 17.98
C HIS A 347 22.55 23.63 18.21
N THR A 348 23.28 24.03 17.17
CA THR A 348 24.69 24.43 17.29
C THR A 348 24.86 25.59 18.26
N LYS A 349 23.96 26.59 18.19
CA LYS A 349 23.92 27.71 19.14
C LYS A 349 23.64 27.24 20.57
N LEU A 350 22.63 26.38 20.75
CA LEU A 350 22.29 25.78 22.04
C LEU A 350 23.51 25.07 22.67
N ARG A 351 24.21 24.23 21.89
CA ARG A 351 25.41 23.52 22.36
C ARG A 351 26.53 24.46 22.74
N GLY A 352 26.75 25.51 21.95
CA GLY A 352 27.76 26.53 22.29
C GLY A 352 27.52 27.21 23.64
N LEU A 353 26.25 27.48 23.98
CA LEU A 353 25.88 28.04 25.29
C LEU A 353 26.06 27.03 26.42
N ASP A 354 25.56 25.79 26.25
CA ASP A 354 25.66 24.74 27.27
C ASP A 354 27.12 24.35 27.56
N ASP A 355 27.93 24.12 26.53
CA ASP A 355 29.36 23.82 26.65
C ASP A 355 30.16 25.01 27.22
N GLY A 356 29.65 26.23 27.05
CA GLY A 356 30.19 27.47 27.62
C GLY A 356 29.80 27.70 29.09
N GLY A 357 28.98 26.83 29.69
CA GLY A 357 28.48 26.95 31.06
C GLY A 357 27.29 27.90 31.23
N GLN A 358 26.72 28.39 30.13
CA GLN A 358 25.56 29.28 30.09
C GLN A 358 24.25 28.47 30.05
N TYR A 359 24.02 27.65 31.07
CA TYR A 359 22.92 26.68 31.10
C TYR A 359 21.54 27.33 30.96
N GLU A 360 21.29 28.45 31.66
CA GLU A 360 19.98 29.14 31.60
C GLU A 360 19.68 29.64 30.19
N GLU A 361 20.68 30.22 29.51
CA GLU A 361 20.56 30.71 28.14
C GLU A 361 20.41 29.54 27.14
N ALA A 362 21.08 28.41 27.39
CA ALA A 362 20.90 27.19 26.61
C ALA A 362 19.46 26.66 26.72
N VAL A 363 18.86 26.68 27.92
CA VAL A 363 17.46 26.31 28.15
C VAL A 363 16.50 27.27 27.44
N GLU A 364 16.77 28.58 27.45
CA GLU A 364 15.96 29.56 26.70
C GLU A 364 16.00 29.29 25.19
N VAL A 365 17.17 29.00 24.61
CA VAL A 365 17.27 28.61 23.19
C VAL A 365 16.56 27.29 22.91
N ALA A 366 16.70 26.29 23.79
CA ALA A 366 16.08 24.99 23.63
C ALA A 366 14.55 25.03 23.63
N THR A 367 13.97 25.87 24.49
CA THR A 367 12.53 26.01 24.69
C THR A 367 11.89 27.10 23.80
N GLY A 368 12.70 27.98 23.22
CA GLY A 368 12.27 29.05 22.31
C GLY A 368 12.68 28.81 20.85
N GLU A 369 13.85 29.34 20.46
CA GLU A 369 14.33 29.36 19.08
C GLU A 369 14.44 27.96 18.45
N SER A 370 15.11 27.01 19.13
CA SER A 370 15.26 25.63 18.64
C SER A 370 13.92 24.90 18.60
N ALA A 371 13.05 25.11 19.60
CA ALA A 371 11.70 24.54 19.61
C ALA A 371 10.85 25.01 18.42
N THR A 372 10.97 26.30 18.06
CA THR A 372 10.24 26.90 16.93
C THR A 372 10.76 26.36 15.60
N ALA A 373 12.08 26.31 15.42
CA ALA A 373 12.70 25.76 14.21
C ALA A 373 12.37 24.26 14.02
N PHE A 374 12.36 23.49 15.11
CA PHE A 374 11.91 22.10 15.08
C PHE A 374 10.44 21.96 14.69
N ALA A 375 9.56 22.81 15.24
CA ALA A 375 8.13 22.77 14.90
C ALA A 375 7.91 23.04 13.40
N GLU A 376 8.65 23.99 12.81
CA GLU A 376 8.61 24.24 11.36
C GLU A 376 9.06 23.03 10.53
N LEU A 377 10.10 22.31 10.99
CA LEU A 377 10.55 21.08 10.36
C LEU A 377 9.48 19.97 10.46
N ASP A 378 8.91 19.75 11.64
CA ASP A 378 7.89 18.73 11.86
C ASP A 378 6.64 18.98 11.00
N ASP A 379 6.22 20.24 10.90
CA ASP A 379 5.10 20.65 10.06
C ASP A 379 5.39 20.46 8.57
N ALA A 380 6.57 20.88 8.09
CA ALA A 380 6.95 20.70 6.68
C ALA A 380 7.06 19.21 6.30
N LEU A 381 7.61 18.39 7.19
CA LEU A 381 7.66 16.94 6.99
C LEU A 381 6.27 16.31 6.99
N ARG A 382 5.36 16.75 7.87
CA ARG A 382 3.96 16.31 7.88
C ARG A 382 3.29 16.64 6.54
N GLU A 383 3.38 17.89 6.10
CA GLU A 383 2.77 18.33 4.83
C GLU A 383 3.33 17.56 3.63
N ALA A 384 4.64 17.27 3.62
CA ALA A 384 5.27 16.46 2.57
C ALA A 384 4.78 15.00 2.58
N ILE A 385 4.63 14.38 3.76
CA ILE A 385 4.08 13.02 3.90
C ILE A 385 2.63 12.97 3.40
N ASP A 386 1.82 13.96 3.79
CA ASP A 386 0.41 14.03 3.37
C ASP A 386 0.28 14.25 1.86
N ALA A 387 1.16 15.05 1.26
CA ALA A 387 1.23 15.23 -0.19
C ALA A 387 1.57 13.92 -0.93
N ALA A 388 2.59 13.18 -0.45
CA ALA A 388 2.97 11.89 -1.03
C ALA A 388 1.82 10.86 -0.94
N ARG A 389 1.10 10.83 0.19
CA ARG A 389 -0.09 9.98 0.36
C ARG A 389 -1.24 10.37 -0.57
N ALA A 390 -1.48 11.66 -0.74
CA ALA A 390 -2.49 12.16 -1.67
C ALA A 390 -2.14 11.76 -3.12
N ASP A 391 -0.86 11.80 -3.50
CA ASP A 391 -0.42 11.30 -4.81
C ASP A 391 -0.62 9.78 -4.93
N PHE A 392 -0.26 8.98 -3.92
CA PHE A 392 -0.56 7.54 -3.90
C PHE A 392 -2.05 7.25 -4.16
N ALA A 393 -2.95 7.91 -3.42
CA ALA A 393 -4.39 7.71 -3.54
C ALA A 393 -4.88 8.15 -4.93
N THR A 394 -4.35 9.25 -5.44
CA THR A 394 -4.69 9.77 -6.77
C THR A 394 -4.26 8.81 -7.88
N GLN A 395 -3.02 8.32 -7.85
CA GLN A 395 -2.49 7.42 -8.86
C GLN A 395 -3.18 6.05 -8.82
N THR A 396 -3.37 5.48 -7.62
CA THR A 396 -4.09 4.21 -7.47
C THR A 396 -5.56 4.33 -7.90
N GLY A 397 -6.21 5.45 -7.58
CA GLY A 397 -7.56 5.77 -8.06
C GLY A 397 -7.64 5.89 -9.58
N ARG A 398 -6.63 6.48 -10.25
CA ARG A 398 -6.54 6.50 -11.72
C ARG A 398 -6.35 5.10 -12.31
N ALA A 399 -5.55 4.25 -11.66
CA ALA A 399 -5.39 2.85 -12.06
C ALA A 399 -6.74 2.10 -12.00
N ALA A 400 -7.47 2.23 -10.88
CA ALA A 400 -8.79 1.62 -10.71
C ALA A 400 -9.78 2.13 -11.79
N GLN A 401 -9.86 3.46 -11.98
CA GLN A 401 -10.72 4.07 -12.99
C GLN A 401 -10.40 3.59 -14.42
N ALA A 402 -9.12 3.44 -14.78
CA ALA A 402 -8.72 2.92 -16.08
C ALA A 402 -9.25 1.49 -16.32
N THR A 403 -9.36 0.67 -15.27
CA THR A 403 -9.81 -0.73 -15.36
C THR A 403 -11.32 -0.93 -15.33
N THR A 404 -12.11 0.03 -14.85
CA THR A 404 -13.58 -0.10 -14.66
C THR A 404 -14.36 -0.60 -15.88
N LEU A 405 -13.96 -0.22 -17.09
CA LEU A 405 -14.65 -0.62 -18.33
C LEU A 405 -14.18 -1.96 -18.91
N LEU A 406 -13.13 -2.58 -18.35
CA LEU A 406 -12.58 -3.83 -18.88
C LEU A 406 -13.56 -4.99 -18.75
N ALA A 407 -14.10 -5.25 -17.56
CA ALA A 407 -15.02 -6.37 -17.36
C ALA A 407 -16.27 -6.29 -18.25
N PRO A 408 -17.06 -5.19 -18.27
CA PRO A 408 -18.23 -5.09 -19.16
C PRO A 408 -17.83 -5.07 -20.64
N GLY A 409 -16.69 -4.46 -20.97
CA GLY A 409 -16.16 -4.40 -22.33
C GLY A 409 -15.76 -5.76 -22.90
N LEU A 410 -15.06 -6.57 -22.11
CA LEU A 410 -14.68 -7.94 -22.46
C LEU A 410 -15.92 -8.83 -22.61
N GLY A 411 -16.92 -8.67 -21.73
CA GLY A 411 -18.21 -9.34 -21.87
C GLY A 411 -18.90 -9.00 -23.20
N ALA A 412 -18.98 -7.72 -23.56
CA ALA A 412 -19.56 -7.28 -24.82
C ALA A 412 -18.81 -7.83 -26.05
N LEU A 413 -17.47 -7.78 -26.04
CA LEU A 413 -16.64 -8.30 -27.13
C LEU A 413 -16.74 -9.84 -27.26
N ALA A 414 -16.88 -10.56 -26.14
CA ALA A 414 -17.13 -12.00 -26.15
C ALA A 414 -18.49 -12.34 -26.79
N VAL A 415 -19.53 -11.55 -26.53
CA VAL A 415 -20.85 -11.69 -27.18
C VAL A 415 -20.75 -11.43 -28.69
N VAL A 416 -20.03 -10.38 -29.11
CA VAL A 416 -19.77 -10.08 -30.53
C VAL A 416 -19.01 -11.23 -31.20
N ALA A 417 -17.99 -11.79 -30.54
CA ALA A 417 -17.24 -12.93 -31.04
C ALA A 417 -18.12 -14.17 -31.19
N ALA A 418 -18.94 -14.49 -30.18
CA ALA A 418 -19.87 -15.62 -30.23
C ALA A 418 -20.94 -15.45 -31.33
N ALA A 419 -21.44 -14.23 -31.53
CA ALA A 419 -22.37 -13.90 -32.62
C ALA A 419 -21.70 -14.04 -33.99
N GLY A 420 -20.46 -13.57 -34.15
CA GLY A 420 -19.66 -13.71 -35.37
C GLY A 420 -19.40 -15.17 -35.73
N ILE A 421 -18.99 -15.99 -34.75
CA ILE A 421 -18.84 -17.45 -34.90
C ILE A 421 -20.18 -18.03 -35.36
N SER A 422 -21.28 -17.75 -34.66
CA SER A 422 -22.62 -18.27 -34.97
C SER A 422 -23.11 -17.88 -36.38
N ALA A 423 -22.90 -16.63 -36.81
CA ALA A 423 -23.30 -16.13 -38.12
C ALA A 423 -22.47 -16.77 -39.25
N GLY A 424 -21.15 -16.84 -39.08
CA GLY A 424 -20.24 -17.46 -40.04
C GLY A 424 -20.54 -18.95 -40.26
N ILE A 425 -21.11 -19.63 -39.26
CA ILE A 425 -21.56 -21.02 -39.33
C ILE A 425 -22.87 -21.14 -40.10
N ARG A 426 -23.89 -20.35 -39.73
CA ARG A 426 -25.22 -20.44 -40.35
C ARG A 426 -25.18 -20.21 -41.84
N GLN A 427 -24.33 -19.30 -42.30
CA GLN A 427 -24.11 -19.06 -43.73
C GLN A 427 -23.61 -20.34 -44.43
N ARG A 428 -22.69 -21.07 -43.81
CA ARG A 428 -22.13 -22.32 -44.39
C ARG A 428 -23.07 -23.51 -44.30
N LEU A 429 -23.82 -23.68 -43.20
CA LEU A 429 -24.80 -24.77 -43.09
C LEU A 429 -25.95 -24.63 -44.10
N ARG A 430 -26.29 -23.41 -44.52
CA ARG A 430 -27.27 -23.14 -45.58
C ARG A 430 -26.75 -23.45 -46.99
N GLU A 431 -25.44 -23.41 -47.22
CA GLU A 431 -24.84 -23.77 -48.52
C GLU A 431 -24.78 -25.29 -48.78
N TYR A 432 -24.97 -26.12 -47.74
CA TYR A 432 -24.94 -27.60 -47.84
C TYR A 432 -26.33 -28.26 -47.82
N ARG A 433 -27.40 -27.46 -47.68
CA ARG A 433 -28.79 -27.88 -47.91
C ARG A 433 -29.20 -27.43 -49.29
#